data_AF-A0A3M1NG62-F1
#
_entry.id   AF-A0A3M1NG62-F1
#
_cell.length_a   1.000
_cell.length_b   1.000
_cell.length_c   1.000
_cell.angle_alpha   90.00
_cell.angle_beta   90.00
_cell.angle_gamma   90.00
#
_symmetry.space_group_name_H-M   'P 1'
#
loop_
_entity.id
_entity.type
_entity.pdbx_description
1 polymer ?
#
loop_
_entity_poly.entity_id
_entity_poly.type
_entity_poly.pdbx_seq_one_letter_code
_entity_poly.pdbx_strand_id
1 'polypeptide(L)'
;MLELSRHAEPALYWEGGHYELNLSFESLRDRQWHDVLNALWSHVLLNGPLAARYVPNCAVPEKVPIQVPPPTAVVKQHGQIAVNGQAVGCDVQATRSIFECVSILVPIGMFKGITGGLLMRREHPQLEALDEVFYDIALSIYSVAPFQIAALGYERSCQLPSELRSDPEARHNFLAAGNFLIQEAVLRTLEPDLTPYREVRQGLYWLAPRF
;
A
#
# COMPACT_ATOMS: atom_id res chain seq x y z
N MET A 1 -15.30 11.69 -7.59
CA MET A 1 -14.88 10.55 -8.44
C MET A 1 -13.44 10.78 -8.84
N LEU A 2 -12.60 9.75 -8.82
CA LEU A 2 -11.20 9.84 -9.23
C LEU A 2 -11.13 9.83 -10.77
N GLU A 3 -10.40 10.77 -11.37
CA GLU A 3 -10.25 10.91 -12.83
C GLU A 3 -8.82 10.62 -13.24
N LEU A 4 -8.63 9.91 -14.36
CA LEU A 4 -7.29 9.67 -14.92
C LEU A 4 -6.75 10.89 -15.67
N SER A 5 -5.45 11.10 -15.55
CA SER A 5 -4.71 12.05 -16.37
C SER A 5 -4.74 11.68 -17.85
N ARG A 6 -4.58 12.69 -18.70
CA ARG A 6 -4.37 12.53 -20.14
C ARG A 6 -3.04 13.18 -20.49
N HIS A 7 -1.99 12.37 -20.52
CA HIS A 7 -0.66 12.82 -20.88
C HIS A 7 -0.37 12.46 -22.33
N ALA A 8 0.27 13.38 -23.06
CA ALA A 8 0.77 13.08 -24.41
C ALA A 8 1.96 12.11 -24.36
N GLU A 9 2.76 12.17 -23.29
CA GLU A 9 3.94 11.35 -23.08
C GLU A 9 3.66 10.28 -22.00
N PRO A 10 3.87 8.98 -22.29
CA PRO A 10 3.62 7.91 -21.32
C PRO A 10 4.41 8.03 -20.01
N ALA A 11 5.60 8.63 -20.05
CA ALA A 11 6.47 8.78 -18.87
C ALA A 11 5.81 9.63 -17.77
N LEU A 12 5.02 10.64 -18.14
CA LEU A 12 4.36 11.56 -17.20
C LEU A 12 3.33 10.87 -16.28
N TYR A 13 2.80 9.71 -16.69
CA TYR A 13 1.92 8.90 -15.83
C TYR A 13 2.65 8.33 -14.61
N TRP A 14 3.97 8.19 -14.70
CA TRP A 14 4.82 7.55 -13.69
C TRP A 14 5.71 8.54 -12.94
N GLU A 15 5.41 9.83 -13.06
CA GLU A 15 6.09 10.91 -12.35
C GLU A 15 5.34 11.32 -11.08
N GLY A 16 6.04 12.09 -10.24
CA GLY A 16 5.57 12.56 -8.94
C GLY A 16 5.82 11.56 -7.82
N GLY A 17 5.23 11.84 -6.65
CA GLY A 17 5.19 10.90 -5.54
C GLY A 17 4.19 9.76 -5.77
N HIS A 18 4.04 8.91 -4.76
CA HIS A 18 3.13 7.77 -4.82
C HIS A 18 2.07 7.87 -3.74
N TYR A 19 0.85 7.43 -4.09
CA TYR A 19 -0.14 7.03 -3.12
C TYR A 19 0.04 5.53 -2.87
N GLU A 20 0.22 5.15 -1.61
CA GLU A 20 0.84 3.88 -1.26
C GLU A 20 -0.02 3.06 -0.29
N LEU A 21 0.05 1.75 -0.45
CA LEU A 21 -0.18 0.77 0.62
C LEU A 21 1.18 0.19 0.99
N ASN A 22 1.58 0.30 2.26
CA ASN A 22 2.81 -0.30 2.76
C ASN A 22 2.50 -1.31 3.87
N LEU A 23 2.84 -2.58 3.66
CA LEU A 23 2.63 -3.69 4.59
C LEU A 23 3.97 -4.08 5.20
N SER A 24 4.12 -3.87 6.51
CA SER A 24 5.34 -4.19 7.26
C SER A 24 5.14 -5.47 8.05
N PHE A 25 6.00 -6.45 7.82
CA PHE A 25 5.92 -7.78 8.44
C PHE A 25 7.05 -7.98 9.44
N GLU A 26 6.85 -8.97 10.32
CA GLU A 26 7.99 -9.64 10.95
C GLU A 26 8.74 -10.49 9.91
N SER A 27 9.73 -11.26 10.33
CA SER A 27 10.42 -12.18 9.45
C SER A 27 9.48 -13.25 8.88
N LEU A 28 9.25 -13.24 7.57
CA LEU A 28 8.50 -14.23 6.83
C LEU A 28 9.43 -15.33 6.32
N ARG A 29 8.98 -16.58 6.45
CA ARG A 29 9.65 -17.73 5.83
C ARG A 29 9.35 -17.76 4.33
N ASP A 30 10.14 -18.52 3.57
CA ASP A 30 9.99 -18.61 2.11
C ASP A 30 8.57 -18.92 1.66
N ARG A 31 7.90 -19.88 2.31
CA ARG A 31 6.50 -20.21 2.00
C ARG A 31 5.55 -19.03 2.24
N GLN A 32 5.74 -18.29 3.34
CA GLN A 32 4.91 -17.13 3.66
C GLN A 32 5.09 -16.00 2.64
N TRP A 33 6.30 -15.79 2.14
CA TRP A 33 6.55 -14.87 1.03
C TRP A 33 5.77 -15.25 -0.23
N HIS A 34 5.74 -16.53 -0.58
CA HIS A 34 4.94 -17.01 -1.70
C HIS A 34 3.44 -16.80 -1.44
N ASP A 35 2.96 -17.14 -0.24
CA ASP A 35 1.54 -16.99 0.13
C ASP A 35 1.11 -15.52 0.07
N VAL A 36 1.92 -14.58 0.57
CA VAL A 36 1.68 -13.13 0.52
C VAL A 36 1.59 -12.62 -0.92
N LEU A 37 2.58 -12.92 -1.77
CA LEU A 37 2.60 -12.42 -3.14
C LEU A 37 1.51 -13.08 -4.00
N ASN A 38 1.19 -14.35 -3.77
CA ASN A 38 0.07 -15.01 -4.43
C ASN A 38 -1.27 -14.40 -4.02
N ALA A 39 -1.49 -14.12 -2.72
CA ALA A 39 -2.71 -13.46 -2.26
C ALA A 39 -2.86 -12.05 -2.83
N LEU A 40 -1.76 -11.29 -2.90
CA LEU A 40 -1.72 -9.97 -3.51
C LEU A 40 -2.07 -10.02 -5.00
N TRP A 41 -1.39 -10.85 -5.80
CA TRP A 41 -1.58 -10.90 -7.25
C TRP A 41 -2.84 -11.65 -7.69
N SER A 42 -3.48 -12.40 -6.80
CA SER A 42 -4.79 -13.02 -7.04
C SER A 42 -5.95 -12.12 -6.62
N HIS A 43 -5.69 -10.94 -6.07
CA HIS A 43 -6.74 -10.01 -5.66
C HIS A 43 -7.56 -9.53 -6.86
N VAL A 44 -8.90 -9.54 -6.76
CA VAL A 44 -9.79 -9.25 -7.90
C VAL A 44 -9.60 -7.85 -8.49
N LEU A 45 -9.17 -6.89 -7.66
CA LEU A 45 -8.91 -5.51 -8.07
C LEU A 45 -7.48 -5.26 -8.57
N LEU A 46 -6.60 -6.26 -8.51
CA LEU A 46 -5.22 -6.14 -8.94
C LEU A 46 -4.94 -7.11 -10.09
N ASN A 47 -4.42 -6.58 -11.20
CA ASN A 47 -4.02 -7.38 -12.34
C ASN A 47 -2.53 -7.23 -12.61
N GLY A 48 -1.83 -8.36 -12.55
CA GLY A 48 -0.40 -8.48 -12.79
C GLY A 48 0.10 -9.84 -12.27
N PRO A 49 1.41 -10.01 -12.05
CA PRO A 49 2.46 -9.07 -12.44
C PRO A 49 2.52 -8.86 -13.96
N LEU A 50 2.91 -7.67 -14.41
CA LEU A 50 2.97 -7.28 -15.82
C LEU A 50 4.42 -7.12 -16.30
N ALA A 51 4.67 -7.42 -17.57
CA ALA A 51 5.98 -7.33 -18.22
C ALA A 51 6.52 -5.89 -18.32
N ALA A 52 5.62 -4.91 -18.30
CA ALA A 52 5.95 -3.50 -18.37
C ALA A 52 4.94 -2.69 -17.57
N ARG A 53 5.29 -1.43 -17.32
CA ARG A 53 4.43 -0.41 -16.73
C ARG A 53 3.17 -0.20 -17.58
N TYR A 54 2.00 -0.36 -16.97
CA TYR A 54 0.72 -0.06 -17.61
C TYR A 54 0.53 1.45 -17.81
N VAL A 55 -0.01 1.84 -18.97
CA VAL A 55 -0.36 3.22 -19.29
C VAL A 55 -1.87 3.27 -19.55
N PRO A 56 -2.61 4.18 -18.90
CA PRO A 56 -4.05 4.33 -19.12
C PRO A 56 -4.44 4.43 -20.60
N ASN A 57 -5.47 3.70 -21.00
CA ASN A 57 -6.01 3.64 -22.37
C ASN A 57 -5.07 3.01 -23.42
N CYS A 58 -4.00 2.33 -22.99
CA CYS A 58 -3.18 1.49 -23.84
C CYS A 58 -3.51 0.01 -23.66
N ALA A 59 -2.98 -0.84 -24.55
CA ALA A 59 -3.07 -2.28 -24.38
C ALA A 59 -2.41 -2.71 -23.06
N VAL A 60 -3.05 -3.65 -22.34
CA VAL A 60 -2.49 -4.20 -21.11
C VAL A 60 -1.25 -5.03 -21.46
N PRO A 61 -0.08 -4.77 -20.85
CA PRO A 61 1.10 -5.58 -21.05
C PRO A 61 0.87 -7.06 -20.68
N GLU A 62 1.68 -7.95 -21.24
CA GLU A 62 1.59 -9.38 -20.95
C GLU A 62 1.88 -9.68 -19.48
N LYS A 63 1.26 -10.74 -18.94
CA LYS A 63 1.54 -11.19 -17.58
C LYS A 63 2.88 -11.92 -17.52
N VAL A 64 3.60 -11.72 -16.42
CA VAL A 64 4.84 -12.43 -16.10
C VAL A 64 4.71 -13.19 -14.79
N PRO A 65 5.57 -14.20 -14.54
CA PRO A 65 5.54 -14.94 -13.29
C PRO A 65 5.73 -14.04 -12.06
N ILE A 66 5.11 -14.43 -10.94
CA ILE A 66 5.32 -13.80 -9.64
C ILE A 66 6.75 -14.09 -9.19
N GLN A 67 7.48 -13.03 -8.82
CA GLN A 67 8.84 -13.12 -8.34
C GLN A 67 8.87 -12.88 -6.83
N VAL A 68 9.35 -13.86 -6.09
CA VAL A 68 9.59 -13.74 -4.65
C VAL A 68 11.01 -13.20 -4.44
N PRO A 69 11.20 -12.15 -3.63
CA PRO A 69 12.54 -11.64 -3.37
C PRO A 69 13.41 -12.71 -2.68
N PRO A 70 14.63 -12.97 -3.16
CA PRO A 70 15.60 -13.73 -2.39
C PRO A 70 15.97 -12.96 -1.10
N PRO A 71 16.57 -13.63 -0.10
CA PRO A 71 17.07 -12.93 1.09
C PRO A 71 17.97 -11.76 0.71
N THR A 72 17.83 -10.64 1.41
CA THR A 72 18.59 -9.38 1.22
C THR A 72 18.35 -8.66 -0.11
N ALA A 73 17.23 -8.94 -0.78
CA ALA A 73 16.90 -8.33 -2.06
C ALA A 73 15.59 -7.55 -2.05
N VAL A 74 15.47 -6.68 -3.05
CA VAL A 74 14.23 -5.99 -3.41
C VAL A 74 13.84 -6.46 -4.79
N VAL A 75 12.59 -6.88 -4.93
CA VAL A 75 11.97 -7.19 -6.22
C VAL A 75 10.88 -6.17 -6.47
N LYS A 76 10.84 -5.66 -7.71
CA LYS A 76 9.83 -4.72 -8.18
C LYS A 76 9.14 -5.30 -9.40
N GLN A 77 7.81 -5.39 -9.35
CA GLN A 77 6.99 -5.84 -10.47
C GLN A 77 5.88 -4.82 -10.76
N HIS A 78 5.36 -4.82 -11.98
CA HIS A 78 4.34 -3.86 -12.41
C HIS A 78 2.95 -4.48 -12.34
N GLY A 79 1.93 -3.64 -12.15
CA GLY A 79 0.54 -4.05 -12.13
C GLY A 79 -0.38 -2.96 -12.65
N GLN A 80 -1.66 -3.31 -12.72
CA GLN A 80 -2.75 -2.34 -12.81
C GLN A 80 -3.76 -2.61 -11.69
N ILE A 81 -4.29 -1.55 -11.10
CA ILE A 81 -5.28 -1.59 -10.03
C ILE A 81 -6.60 -1.00 -10.52
N ALA A 82 -7.71 -1.65 -10.21
CA ALA A 82 -9.05 -1.18 -10.56
C ALA A 82 -9.60 -0.29 -9.44
N VAL A 83 -9.89 0.98 -9.75
CA VAL A 83 -10.42 1.97 -8.81
C VAL A 83 -11.64 2.63 -9.47
N ASN A 84 -12.83 2.51 -8.88
CA ASN A 84 -14.08 3.01 -9.46
C ASN A 84 -14.31 2.60 -10.93
N GLY A 85 -13.92 1.38 -11.29
CA GLY A 85 -14.02 0.86 -12.66
C GLY A 85 -12.94 1.38 -13.64
N GLN A 86 -12.02 2.23 -13.18
CA GLN A 86 -10.87 2.70 -13.98
C GLN A 86 -9.63 1.86 -13.65
N ALA A 87 -8.84 1.51 -14.66
CA ALA A 87 -7.56 0.84 -14.48
C ALA A 87 -6.44 1.88 -14.34
N VAL A 88 -5.66 1.77 -13.28
CA VAL A 88 -4.55 2.65 -12.93
C VAL A 88 -3.26 1.84 -12.86
N GLY A 89 -2.14 2.35 -13.36
CA GLY A 89 -0.85 1.67 -13.24
C GLY A 89 -0.32 1.71 -11.81
N CYS A 90 0.30 0.63 -11.36
CA CYS A 90 0.97 0.57 -10.07
C CYS A 90 2.28 -0.22 -10.15
N ASP A 91 3.17 0.06 -9.22
CA ASP A 91 4.34 -0.77 -8.94
C ASP A 91 4.10 -1.55 -7.64
N VAL A 92 4.48 -2.82 -7.60
CA VAL A 92 4.53 -3.63 -6.38
C VAL A 92 5.99 -3.87 -6.04
N GLN A 93 6.41 -3.43 -4.86
CA GLN A 93 7.77 -3.59 -4.37
C GLN A 93 7.78 -4.52 -3.16
N ALA A 94 8.49 -5.64 -3.27
CA ALA A 94 8.70 -6.60 -2.19
C ALA A 94 10.15 -6.50 -1.71
N THR A 95 10.34 -6.11 -0.45
CA THR A 95 11.64 -5.94 0.19
C THR A 95 11.82 -7.04 1.23
N ARG A 96 12.84 -7.88 1.04
CA ARG A 96 13.23 -8.93 1.99
C ARG A 96 14.64 -8.65 2.50
N SER A 97 14.74 -7.90 3.60
CA SER A 97 16.03 -7.50 4.18
C SER A 97 15.97 -7.59 5.70
N ILE A 98 16.71 -6.73 6.42
CA ILE A 98 16.61 -6.53 7.86
C ILE A 98 15.19 -6.15 8.32
N PHE A 99 14.37 -5.65 7.39
CA PHE A 99 12.93 -5.52 7.52
C PHE A 99 12.25 -6.16 6.31
N GLU A 100 11.02 -6.59 6.52
CA GLU A 100 10.21 -7.24 5.49
C GLU A 100 9.01 -6.38 5.16
N CYS A 101 8.90 -5.98 3.90
CA CYS A 101 7.83 -5.08 3.47
C CYS A 101 7.32 -5.40 2.08
N VAL A 102 6.02 -5.22 1.88
CA VAL A 102 5.37 -5.23 0.57
C VAL A 102 4.65 -3.91 0.38
N SER A 103 4.96 -3.21 -0.70
CA SER A 103 4.38 -1.91 -1.05
C SER A 103 3.65 -1.98 -2.37
N ILE A 104 2.45 -1.39 -2.44
CA ILE A 104 1.77 -1.06 -3.70
C ILE A 104 1.87 0.45 -3.87
N LEU A 105 2.47 0.88 -4.96
CA LEU A 105 2.82 2.27 -5.26
C LEU A 105 2.02 2.71 -6.49
N VAL A 106 1.06 3.62 -6.30
CA VAL A 106 0.31 4.22 -7.40
C VAL A 106 0.85 5.64 -7.63
N PRO A 107 1.50 5.92 -8.77
CA PRO A 107 2.03 7.26 -9.04
C PRO A 107 0.90 8.28 -9.12
N ILE A 108 1.06 9.44 -8.49
CA ILE A 108 0.01 10.48 -8.51
C ILE A 108 -0.19 11.07 -9.91
N GLY A 109 0.83 11.00 -10.78
CA GLY A 109 0.74 11.39 -12.19
C GLY A 109 -0.35 10.65 -12.97
N MET A 110 -0.83 9.51 -12.46
CA MET A 110 -1.97 8.78 -12.99
C MET A 110 -3.28 9.55 -12.90
N PHE A 111 -3.41 10.49 -11.96
CA PHE A 111 -4.65 11.15 -11.61
C PHE A 111 -4.67 12.61 -12.02
N LYS A 112 -5.79 13.03 -12.61
CA LYS A 112 -5.98 14.39 -13.09
C LYS A 112 -6.19 15.35 -11.93
N GLY A 113 -5.41 16.42 -11.89
CA GLY A 113 -5.57 17.51 -10.93
C GLY A 113 -5.20 17.14 -9.49
N ILE A 114 -4.55 16.00 -9.29
CA ILE A 114 -4.01 15.59 -8.00
C ILE A 114 -2.58 16.11 -7.89
N THR A 115 -2.29 16.81 -6.80
CA THR A 115 -0.94 17.27 -6.46
C THR A 115 -0.50 16.65 -5.14
N GLY A 116 0.78 16.28 -5.04
CA GLY A 116 1.34 15.70 -3.83
C GLY A 116 1.50 16.73 -2.72
N GLY A 117 1.45 16.29 -1.46
CA GLY A 117 1.65 17.15 -0.30
C GLY A 117 1.13 16.55 1.02
N LEU A 118 1.48 17.19 2.14
CA LEU A 118 1.09 16.73 3.48
C LEU A 118 -0.44 16.70 3.69
N LEU A 119 -1.17 17.58 3.01
CA LEU A 119 -2.64 17.71 3.10
C LEU A 119 -3.38 16.99 1.97
N MET A 120 -2.68 16.15 1.18
CA MET A 120 -3.20 15.57 -0.06
C MET A 120 -4.57 14.89 0.10
N ARG A 121 -4.79 14.10 1.15
CA ARG A 121 -6.11 13.46 1.35
C ARG A 121 -7.22 14.49 1.61
N ARG A 122 -6.93 15.53 2.40
CA ARG A 122 -7.92 16.57 2.72
C ARG A 122 -8.28 17.39 1.49
N GLU A 123 -7.31 17.66 0.62
CA GLU A 123 -7.48 18.43 -0.61
C GLU A 123 -8.10 17.60 -1.74
N HIS A 124 -7.99 16.27 -1.67
CA HIS A 124 -8.44 15.35 -2.70
C HIS A 124 -9.24 14.17 -2.11
N PRO A 125 -10.47 14.43 -1.60
CA PRO A 125 -11.30 13.40 -0.97
C PRO A 125 -11.63 12.22 -1.89
N GLN A 126 -11.55 12.39 -3.20
CA GLN A 126 -11.72 11.30 -4.17
C GLN A 126 -10.70 10.16 -4.05
N LEU A 127 -9.59 10.36 -3.32
CA LEU A 127 -8.61 9.32 -3.01
C LEU A 127 -9.13 8.26 -2.02
N GLU A 128 -10.24 8.53 -1.33
CA GLU A 128 -10.93 7.55 -0.49
C GLU A 128 -11.22 6.25 -1.26
N ALA A 129 -11.57 6.34 -2.54
CA ALA A 129 -11.78 5.16 -3.36
C ALA A 129 -10.51 4.30 -3.51
N LEU A 130 -9.31 4.88 -3.47
CA LEU A 130 -8.06 4.14 -3.47
C LEU A 130 -7.73 3.59 -2.07
N ASP A 131 -8.06 4.34 -1.00
CA ASP A 131 -7.97 3.85 0.39
C ASP A 131 -8.80 2.58 0.59
N GLU A 132 -10.03 2.53 0.07
CA GLU A 132 -10.92 1.37 0.14
C GLU A 132 -10.32 0.14 -0.57
N VAL A 133 -9.74 0.33 -1.76
CA VAL A 133 -9.09 -0.76 -2.50
C VAL A 133 -7.88 -1.28 -1.74
N PHE A 134 -7.03 -0.38 -1.24
CA PHE A 134 -5.86 -0.75 -0.45
C PHE A 134 -6.23 -1.44 0.86
N TYR A 135 -7.31 -0.99 1.51
CA TYR A 135 -7.83 -1.61 2.72
C TYR A 135 -8.28 -3.05 2.45
N ASP A 136 -9.02 -3.29 1.36
CA ASP A 136 -9.47 -4.63 0.96
C ASP A 136 -8.28 -5.57 0.65
N ILE A 137 -7.30 -5.07 -0.12
CA ILE A 137 -6.07 -5.82 -0.43
C ILE A 137 -5.32 -6.17 0.87
N ALA A 138 -5.18 -5.22 1.80
CA ALA A 138 -4.51 -5.47 3.07
C ALA A 138 -5.23 -6.57 3.88
N LEU A 139 -6.56 -6.53 3.96
CA LEU A 139 -7.33 -7.59 4.65
C LEU A 139 -7.18 -8.96 4.00
N SER A 140 -7.12 -9.03 2.67
CA SER A 140 -6.87 -10.27 1.94
C SER A 140 -5.51 -10.86 2.30
N ILE A 141 -4.46 -10.03 2.30
CA ILE A 141 -3.09 -10.46 2.64
C ILE A 141 -2.98 -10.87 4.11
N TYR A 142 -3.60 -10.12 5.02
CA TYR A 142 -3.59 -10.46 6.45
C TYR A 142 -4.16 -11.87 6.72
N SER A 143 -5.09 -12.32 5.88
CA SER A 143 -5.73 -13.64 6.01
C SER A 143 -4.79 -14.81 5.68
N VAL A 144 -3.70 -14.56 4.94
CA VAL A 144 -2.68 -15.60 4.61
C VAL A 144 -1.41 -15.45 5.44
N ALA A 145 -1.03 -14.21 5.78
CA ALA A 145 0.11 -13.91 6.63
C ALA A 145 -0.12 -12.58 7.37
N PRO A 146 -0.18 -12.58 8.72
CA PRO A 146 -0.36 -11.35 9.48
C PRO A 146 0.83 -10.40 9.33
N PHE A 147 0.60 -9.19 8.82
CA PHE A 147 1.55 -8.06 8.91
C PHE A 147 1.41 -7.36 10.26
N GLN A 148 2.44 -6.64 10.70
CA GLN A 148 2.41 -5.83 11.92
C GLN A 148 1.67 -4.50 11.73
N ILE A 149 1.96 -3.80 10.61
CA ILE A 149 1.37 -2.51 10.25
C ILE A 149 1.09 -2.48 8.74
N ALA A 150 -0.09 -2.00 8.35
CA ALA A 150 -0.42 -1.60 6.99
C ALA A 150 -0.71 -0.10 6.97
N ALA A 151 0.17 0.71 6.39
CA ALA A 151 0.00 2.16 6.29
C ALA A 151 -0.47 2.55 4.88
N LEU A 152 -1.52 3.37 4.81
CA LEU A 152 -2.14 3.77 3.54
C LEU A 152 -2.11 5.30 3.39
N GLY A 153 -1.61 5.80 2.27
CA GLY A 153 -1.59 7.24 1.98
C GLY A 153 -0.42 7.69 1.10
N TYR A 154 -0.30 9.01 0.95
CA TYR A 154 0.79 9.62 0.18
C TYR A 154 2.13 9.49 0.89
N GLU A 155 3.12 8.90 0.20
CA GLU A 155 4.52 8.75 0.68
C GLU A 155 4.63 8.21 2.12
N ARG A 156 3.78 7.25 2.48
CA ARG A 156 3.68 6.75 3.86
C ARG A 156 4.86 5.87 4.26
N SER A 157 5.64 5.34 3.32
CA SER A 157 6.76 4.42 3.58
C SER A 157 6.38 3.19 4.43
N CYS A 158 7.26 2.20 4.50
CA CYS A 158 7.09 1.08 5.44
C CYS A 158 7.32 1.58 6.88
N GLN A 159 6.52 1.08 7.83
CA GLN A 159 6.51 1.56 9.21
C GLN A 159 6.97 0.44 10.13
N LEU A 160 8.10 0.62 10.82
CA LEU A 160 8.64 -0.39 11.71
C LEU A 160 8.17 -0.17 13.15
N PRO A 161 7.56 -1.16 13.81
CA PRO A 161 7.15 -1.04 15.21
C PRO A 161 8.28 -0.68 16.18
N SER A 162 9.52 -1.11 15.91
CA SER A 162 10.69 -0.74 16.71
C SER A 162 10.97 0.75 16.63
N GLU A 163 10.96 1.32 15.41
CA GLU A 163 11.23 2.74 15.17
C GLU A 163 10.14 3.61 15.80
N LEU A 164 8.87 3.27 15.59
CA LEU A 164 7.74 3.98 16.20
C LEU A 164 7.76 3.90 17.73
N ARG A 165 8.34 2.85 18.34
CA ARG A 165 8.51 2.82 19.80
C ARG A 165 9.63 3.75 20.26
N SER A 166 10.77 3.73 19.56
CA SER A 166 11.96 4.50 19.93
C SER A 166 11.86 5.99 19.62
N ASP A 167 11.08 6.38 18.60
CA ASP A 167 10.97 7.76 18.11
C ASP A 167 9.56 8.33 18.41
N PRO A 168 9.42 9.20 19.43
CA PRO A 168 8.14 9.82 19.76
C PRO A 168 7.57 10.72 18.66
N GLU A 169 8.42 11.38 17.86
CA GLU A 169 7.97 12.27 16.79
C GLU A 169 7.42 11.45 15.62
N ALA A 170 8.15 10.42 15.18
CA ALA A 170 7.67 9.50 14.16
C ALA A 170 6.35 8.83 14.59
N ARG A 171 6.25 8.39 15.86
CA ARG A 171 5.02 7.85 16.43
C ARG A 171 3.86 8.85 16.40
N HIS A 172 4.09 10.08 16.86
CA HIS A 172 3.08 11.12 16.86
C HIS A 172 2.56 11.37 15.44
N ASN A 173 3.47 11.54 14.48
CA ASN A 173 3.13 11.79 13.08
C ASN A 173 2.37 10.60 12.46
N PHE A 174 2.80 9.36 12.75
CA PHE A 174 2.12 8.16 12.26
C PHE A 174 0.68 8.07 12.78
N LEU A 175 0.47 8.25 14.08
CA LEU A 175 -0.85 8.19 14.73
C LEU A 175 -1.74 9.37 14.30
N ALA A 176 -1.18 10.57 14.15
CA ALA A 176 -1.92 11.76 13.73
C ALA A 176 -2.41 11.64 12.28
N ALA A 177 -1.64 11.00 11.39
CA ALA A 177 -2.02 10.81 9.99
C ALA A 177 -3.19 9.82 9.80
N GLY A 178 -3.33 8.83 10.69
CA GLY A 178 -4.37 7.79 10.59
C GLY A 178 -4.25 6.93 9.33
N ASN A 179 -5.36 6.30 8.94
CA ASN A 179 -5.48 5.40 7.78
C ASN A 179 -4.43 4.28 7.77
N PHE A 180 -4.48 3.45 8.80
CA PHE A 180 -3.62 2.28 8.91
C PHE A 180 -4.32 1.13 9.63
N LEU A 181 -3.95 -0.10 9.26
CA LEU A 181 -4.23 -1.30 10.04
C LEU A 181 -3.01 -1.62 10.90
N ILE A 182 -3.22 -2.08 12.12
CA ILE A 182 -2.15 -2.41 13.07
C ILE A 182 -2.56 -3.59 13.94
N GLN A 183 -1.62 -4.52 14.19
CA GLN A 183 -1.87 -5.61 15.12
C GLN A 183 -2.03 -5.07 16.54
N GLU A 184 -2.95 -5.65 17.31
CA GLU A 184 -3.24 -5.25 18.68
C GLU A 184 -1.99 -5.24 19.57
N ALA A 185 -1.17 -6.29 19.47
CA ALA A 185 0.06 -6.41 20.25
C ALA A 185 1.03 -5.26 19.98
N VAL A 186 1.11 -4.79 18.74
CA VAL A 186 1.92 -3.63 18.37
C VAL A 186 1.25 -2.34 18.85
N LEU A 187 -0.04 -2.17 18.58
CA LEU A 187 -0.79 -0.97 18.93
C LEU A 187 -0.72 -0.66 20.42
N ARG A 188 -0.91 -1.67 21.29
CA ARG A 188 -0.84 -1.51 22.75
C ARG A 188 0.53 -1.02 23.25
N THR A 189 1.59 -1.17 22.46
CA THR A 189 2.92 -0.63 22.79
C THR A 189 3.13 0.82 22.34
N LEU A 190 2.29 1.31 21.42
CA LEU A 190 2.40 2.64 20.83
C LEU A 190 1.38 3.61 21.43
N GLU A 191 0.15 3.15 21.67
CA GLU A 191 -0.99 3.94 22.13
C GLU A 191 -1.82 3.13 23.15
N PRO A 192 -1.87 3.55 24.44
CA PRO A 192 -2.69 2.89 25.43
C PRO A 192 -4.20 3.08 25.23
N ASP A 193 -4.64 4.21 24.64
CA ASP A 193 -6.06 4.44 24.40
C ASP A 193 -6.51 3.84 23.07
N LEU A 194 -7.19 2.70 23.15
CA LEU A 194 -7.71 1.99 21.97
C LEU A 194 -9.11 2.47 21.53
N THR A 195 -9.72 3.41 22.23
CA THR A 195 -11.08 3.92 21.93
C THR A 195 -11.27 4.39 20.48
N PRO A 196 -10.32 5.08 19.82
CA PRO A 196 -10.52 5.55 18.45
C PRO A 196 -10.32 4.46 17.38
N TYR A 197 -9.98 3.23 17.77
CA TYR A 197 -9.65 2.16 16.84
C TYR A 197 -10.79 1.15 16.73
N ARG A 198 -11.04 0.68 15.50
CA ARG A 198 -12.02 -0.36 15.23
C ARG A 198 -11.32 -1.68 14.97
N GLU A 199 -11.71 -2.75 15.68
CA GLU A 199 -11.27 -4.09 15.31
C GLU A 199 -11.97 -4.53 14.01
N VAL A 200 -11.18 -4.96 13.02
CA VAL A 200 -11.67 -5.32 11.66
C VAL A 200 -11.45 -6.80 11.32
N ARG A 201 -10.49 -7.42 12.01
CA ARG A 201 -10.23 -8.87 12.08
C ARG A 201 -9.69 -9.17 13.47
N GLN A 202 -9.68 -10.45 13.86
CA GLN A 202 -9.14 -10.87 15.14
C GLN A 202 -7.71 -10.34 15.34
N GLY A 203 -7.53 -9.49 16.35
CA GLY A 203 -6.24 -8.89 16.70
C GLY A 203 -5.72 -7.85 15.71
N LEU A 204 -6.55 -7.36 14.78
CA LEU A 204 -6.21 -6.33 13.80
C LEU A 204 -7.15 -5.12 13.95
N TYR A 205 -6.56 -3.98 14.25
CA TYR A 205 -7.26 -2.73 14.47
C TYR A 205 -7.03 -1.76 13.32
N TRP A 206 -8.06 -0.98 13.00
CA TRP A 206 -8.05 0.07 12.00
C TRP A 206 -8.24 1.42 12.66
N LEU A 207 -7.36 2.37 12.35
CA LEU A 207 -7.62 3.78 12.55
C LEU A 207 -7.98 4.39 11.19
N ALA A 208 -9.21 4.90 11.10
CA ALA A 208 -9.69 5.56 9.88
C ALA A 208 -8.85 6.81 9.52
N PRO A 209 -8.93 7.29 8.27
CA PRO A 209 -8.44 8.59 7.88
C PRO A 209 -8.86 9.70 8.87
N ARG A 210 -7.93 10.59 9.21
CA ARG A 210 -8.24 11.86 9.86
C ARG A 210 -8.27 12.97 8.79
N PHE A 211 -9.30 13.81 8.81
CA PHE A 211 -9.53 14.92 7.88
C PHE A 211 -9.08 16.26 8.49
#